data_AF-A0A7X6Y554-F1
#
_entry.id   AF-A0A7X6Y554-F1
#
_cell.length_a   1.000
_cell.length_b   1.000
_cell.length_c   1.000
_cell.angle_alpha   90.00
_cell.angle_beta   90.00
_cell.angle_gamma   90.00
#
_symmetry.space_group_name_H-M   'P 1'
#
loop_
_entity.id
_entity.type
_entity.pdbx_description
1 polymer ?
#
loop_
_entity_poly.entity_id
_entity_poly.type
_entity_poly.pdbx_seq_one_letter_code
_entity_poly.pdbx_strand_id
1 'polypeptide(L)'
;MIKIIDRSKCCGCTACFSVCPQKAINMFTDEEGFLYPKVDQSKCIECQICDHVCKFQVRLSEEKNDDWVETIAYAAKNKSKEILAKSTSGGIFTA
;
A
#
# COMPACT_ATOMS: atom_id res chain seq x y z
N MET A 1 8.68 -11.78 10.60
CA MET A 1 9.17 -10.44 10.97
C MET A 1 9.43 -9.73 9.67
N ILE A 2 8.91 -8.51 9.51
CA ILE A 2 9.01 -7.82 8.21
C ILE A 2 10.47 -7.53 7.84
N LYS A 3 10.88 -8.03 6.66
CA LYS A 3 12.17 -7.74 6.04
C LYS A 3 11.94 -7.46 4.56
N ILE A 4 12.17 -6.23 4.14
CA ILE A 4 12.00 -5.83 2.75
C ILE A 4 13.26 -6.25 1.97
N ILE A 5 13.17 -7.39 1.30
CA ILE A 5 14.21 -7.88 0.37
C ILE A 5 13.91 -7.35 -1.04
N ASP A 6 12.63 -7.38 -1.40
CA ASP A 6 12.10 -6.90 -2.68
C ASP A 6 11.20 -5.69 -2.40
N ARG A 7 11.61 -4.52 -2.90
CA ARG A 7 10.90 -3.26 -2.69
C ARG A 7 9.51 -3.24 -3.34
N SER A 8 9.29 -4.03 -4.39
CA SER A 8 7.98 -4.12 -5.05
C SER A 8 6.90 -4.74 -4.15
N LYS A 9 7.30 -5.43 -3.08
CA LYS A 9 6.42 -6.05 -2.09
C LYS A 9 6.13 -5.17 -0.88
N CYS A 10 6.40 -3.87 -0.98
CA CYS A 10 6.09 -2.90 0.07
C CYS A 10 5.63 -1.58 -0.56
N CYS A 11 4.40 -1.16 -0.24
CA CYS A 11 3.86 0.11 -0.69
C CYS A 11 4.01 1.26 0.33
N GLY A 12 4.76 1.04 1.42
CA GLY A 12 5.00 2.08 2.43
C GLY A 12 3.76 2.51 3.25
N CYS A 13 2.70 1.71 3.32
CA CYS A 13 1.44 2.04 4.01
C CYS A 13 1.50 2.22 5.54
N THR A 14 2.69 2.08 6.15
CA THR A 14 2.95 2.21 7.59
C THR A 14 2.17 1.29 8.54
N ALA A 15 1.39 0.31 8.04
CA ALA A 15 0.60 -0.57 8.90
C ALA A 15 1.46 -1.34 9.92
N CYS A 16 2.59 -1.91 9.46
CA CYS A 16 3.54 -2.62 10.32
C CYS A 16 4.13 -1.73 11.43
N PHE A 17 4.40 -0.46 11.13
CA PHE A 17 4.86 0.54 12.09
C PHE A 17 3.81 0.77 13.17
N SER A 18 2.55 1.02 12.76
CA SER A 18 1.45 1.35 13.68
C SER A 18 1.09 0.22 14.64
N VAL A 19 1.15 -1.04 14.20
CA VAL A 19 0.74 -2.19 15.03
C VAL A 19 1.84 -2.73 15.95
N CYS A 20 3.09 -2.26 15.82
CA CYS A 20 4.20 -2.80 16.58
C CYS A 20 4.10 -2.41 18.07
N PRO A 21 3.83 -3.34 19.01
CA PRO A 21 3.63 -2.99 20.41
C PRO A 21 4.91 -2.47 21.08
N GLN A 22 6.07 -2.90 20.59
CA GLN A 22 7.39 -2.49 21.10
C GLN A 22 7.93 -1.22 20.44
N LYS A 23 7.20 -0.63 19.47
CA LYS A 23 7.70 0.48 18.65
C LYS A 23 9.10 0.19 18.08
N ALA A 24 9.30 -1.07 17.69
CA ALA A 24 10.57 -1.58 17.16
C ALA A 24 10.75 -1.30 15.67
N ILE A 25 9.81 -0.62 15.02
CA ILE A 25 9.84 -0.34 13.58
C ILE A 25 9.92 1.18 13.40
N ASN A 26 10.79 1.62 12.50
CA ASN A 26 10.86 3.00 12.02
C ASN A 26 10.71 3.03 10.49
N MET A 27 10.20 4.14 9.95
CA MET A 27 10.04 4.33 8.52
C MET A 27 11.13 5.26 7.99
N PHE A 28 11.74 4.91 6.87
CA PHE A 28 12.80 5.70 6.23
C PHE A 28 12.45 5.91 4.76
N THR A 29 12.68 7.11 4.25
CA THR A 29 12.56 7.41 2.83
C THR A 29 13.79 6.93 2.08
N ASP A 30 13.60 6.47 0.84
CA ASP A 30 14.68 6.32 -0.12
C ASP A 30 14.92 7.62 -0.92
N GLU A 31 15.79 7.53 -1.94
CA GLU A 31 16.17 8.65 -2.81
C GLU A 31 15.00 9.19 -3.65
N GLU A 32 13.97 8.36 -3.88
CA GLU A 32 12.76 8.71 -4.64
C GLU A 32 11.62 9.17 -3.71
N GLY A 33 11.83 9.13 -2.39
CA GLY A 33 10.87 9.54 -1.37
C GLY A 33 9.91 8.44 -0.91
N PHE A 34 10.09 7.19 -1.35
CA PHE A 34 9.27 6.07 -0.91
C PHE A 34 9.66 5.62 0.51
N LEU A 35 8.66 5.35 1.35
CA LEU A 35 8.84 4.95 2.74
C LEU A 35 8.97 3.43 2.90
N TYR A 36 10.01 2.97 3.59
CA TYR A 36 10.24 1.57 3.92
C TYR A 36 10.48 1.33 5.41
N PRO A 37 9.96 0.23 5.98
CA PRO A 37 10.17 -0.10 7.39
C PRO A 37 11.56 -0.68 7.63
N LYS A 38 12.18 -0.28 8.73
CA LYS A 38 13.40 -0.89 9.29
C LYS A 38 13.14 -1.31 10.74
N VAL A 39 13.43 -2.57 11.05
CA VAL A 39 13.23 -3.16 12.37
C VAL A 39 14.49 -2.96 13.23
N ASP A 40 14.32 -2.41 14.42
CA ASP A 40 15.30 -2.39 15.49
C ASP A 40 15.26 -3.72 16.25
N GLN A 41 16.27 -4.55 16.01
CA GLN A 41 16.38 -5.89 16.59
C GLN A 41 16.55 -5.87 18.12
N SER A 42 17.02 -4.77 18.70
CA SER A 42 17.18 -4.66 20.16
C SER A 42 15.84 -4.55 20.90
N LYS A 43 14.78 -4.12 20.19
CA LYS A 43 13.41 -3.93 20.74
C LYS A 43 12.43 -4.99 20.25
N CYS A 44 12.76 -5.70 19.18
CA CYS A 44 11.87 -6.69 18.59
C CYS A 44 11.76 -7.91 19.52
N ILE A 45 10.52 -8.29 19.85
CA ILE A 45 10.20 -9.51 20.62
C ILE A 45 9.67 -10.65 19.74
N GLU A 46 9.87 -10.54 18.42
CA GLU A 46 9.48 -11.55 17.43
C GLU A 46 7.99 -11.97 17.43
N CYS A 47 7.08 -11.10 17.89
CA CYS A 47 5.64 -11.39 17.99
C CYS A 47 4.88 -11.60 16.64
N GLN A 48 5.53 -11.39 15.49
CA GLN A 48 4.97 -11.55 14.12
C GLN A 48 3.73 -10.70 13.74
N ILE A 49 3.23 -9.82 14.62
CA ILE A 49 2.05 -8.97 14.34
C ILE A 49 2.24 -8.12 13.06
N CYS A 50 3.47 -7.63 12.82
CA CYS A 50 3.81 -6.85 11.64
C CYS A 50 3.65 -7.63 10.31
N ASP A 51 3.82 -8.96 10.33
CA ASP A 51 3.64 -9.81 9.15
C ASP A 51 2.16 -10.07 8.91
N HIS A 52 1.39 -10.32 9.97
CA HIS A 52 -0.05 -10.57 9.90
C HIS A 52 -0.84 -9.38 9.34
N VAL A 53 -0.45 -8.15 9.68
CA VAL A 53 -1.12 -6.95 9.14
C VAL A 53 -0.72 -6.67 7.68
N CYS A 54 0.38 -7.25 7.19
CA CYS A 54 0.92 -6.91 5.88
C CYS A 54 0.18 -7.67 4.76
N LYS A 55 -0.61 -6.95 3.97
CA LYS A 55 -1.34 -7.51 2.81
C LYS A 55 -0.43 -8.15 1.74
N PHE A 56 0.85 -7.79 1.69
CA PHE A 56 1.83 -8.38 0.79
C PHE A 56 2.47 -9.68 1.33
N GLN A 57 2.30 -9.97 2.63
CA GLN A 57 2.79 -11.22 3.25
C GLN A 57 1.66 -12.24 3.44
N VAL A 58 0.42 -11.77 3.55
CA VAL A 58 -0.74 -12.67 3.51
C VAL A 58 -0.82 -13.28 2.12
N ARG A 59 -0.44 -14.56 2.01
CA ARG A 59 -0.90 -15.40 0.90
C ARG A 59 -2.42 -15.48 1.04
N LEU A 60 -3.14 -14.64 0.30
CA LEU A 60 -4.53 -14.97 -0.03
C LEU A 60 -4.46 -16.38 -0.61
N SER A 61 -5.22 -17.31 -0.02
CA SER A 61 -5.30 -18.67 -0.52
C SER A 61 -5.50 -18.61 -2.03
N GLU A 62 -4.75 -19.41 -2.77
CA GLU A 62 -4.92 -19.56 -4.22
C GLU A 62 -6.25 -20.21 -4.60
N GLU A 63 -7.24 -20.16 -3.69
CA GLU A 63 -8.65 -20.31 -4.02
C GLU A 63 -9.05 -19.09 -4.85
N LYS A 64 -8.61 -19.14 -6.11
CA LYS A 64 -9.26 -18.43 -7.19
C LYS A 64 -10.70 -18.92 -7.17
N ASN A 65 -11.58 -18.20 -6.48
CA ASN A 65 -12.97 -18.20 -6.86
C ASN A 65 -12.97 -17.62 -8.28
N ASP A 66 -13.01 -18.51 -9.27
CA ASP A 66 -13.14 -18.18 -10.69
C ASP A 66 -14.52 -17.57 -11.01
N ASP A 67 -15.35 -17.32 -9.98
CA ASP A 67 -16.58 -16.52 -10.00
C ASP A 67 -16.32 -15.01 -10.16
N TRP A 68 -15.32 -14.63 -10.96
CA TRP A 68 -15.15 -13.23 -11.35
C TRP A 68 -16.32 -12.83 -12.24
N VAL A 69 -17.29 -12.13 -11.67
CA VAL A 69 -18.32 -11.44 -12.44
C VAL A 69 -17.61 -10.40 -13.31
N GLU A 70 -17.86 -10.43 -14.62
CA GLU A 70 -17.35 -9.45 -15.56
C GLU A 70 -17.77 -8.05 -15.08
N THR A 71 -16.81 -7.30 -14.53
CA THR A 71 -17.10 -6.01 -13.92
C THR A 71 -17.14 -4.96 -15.01
N ILE A 72 -18.32 -4.41 -15.28
CA ILE A 72 -18.47 -3.28 -16.18
C ILE A 72 -17.97 -2.02 -15.46
N ALA A 73 -16.84 -1.47 -15.90
CA ALA A 73 -16.30 -0.21 -15.43
C ALA A 73 -16.64 0.93 -16.39
N TYR A 74 -17.10 2.06 -15.84
CA TYR A 74 -17.33 3.29 -16.59
C TYR A 74 -16.24 4.31 -16.29
N ALA A 75 -15.76 5.00 -17.32
CA ALA A 75 -14.82 6.11 -17.19
C ALA A 75 -15.39 7.36 -17.88
N ALA A 76 -15.26 8.52 -17.23
CA ALA A 76 -15.68 9.80 -17.77
C ALA A 76 -14.62 10.86 -17.51
N LYS A 77 -14.53 11.84 -18.41
CA LYS A 77 -13.68 13.03 -18.26
C LYS A 77 -14.39 14.25 -18.82
N ASN A 78 -14.06 15.42 -18.28
CA ASN A 78 -14.61 16.69 -18.75
C ASN A 78 -14.18 16.94 -20.20
N LYS A 79 -15.08 17.49 -21.02
CA LYS A 79 -14.79 17.81 -22.44
C LYS A 79 -13.89 19.04 -22.59
N SER A 80 -13.91 19.95 -21.62
CA SER A 80 -13.09 21.17 -21.66
C SER A 80 -11.62 20.87 -21.40
N LYS A 81 -10.76 21.21 -22.36
CA LYS A 81 -9.29 21.06 -22.24
C LYS A 81 -8.72 21.89 -21.09
N GLU A 82 -9.30 23.06 -20.83
CA GLU A 82 -8.85 23.94 -19.75
C GLU A 82 -9.11 23.31 -18.37
N ILE A 83 -10.32 22.78 -18.18
CA ILE A 83 -10.70 22.13 -16.92
C ILE A 83 -9.86 20.86 -16.69
N LEU A 84 -9.65 20.07 -17.75
CA LEU A 84 -8.80 18.89 -17.68
C LEU A 84 -7.37 19.23 -17.21
N ALA A 85 -6.77 20.29 -17.76
CA ALA A 85 -5.43 20.71 -17.39
C ALA A 85 -5.32 21.17 -15.93
N LYS A 86 -6.43 21.62 -15.33
CA LYS A 86 -6.51 22.13 -13.96
C LYS A 86 -7.07 21.12 -12.95
N SER A 87 -7.37 19.88 -13.36
CA SER A 87 -8.05 18.89 -12.51
C SER A 87 -7.33 17.54 -12.46
N THR A 88 -7.08 17.04 -11.25
CA THR A 88 -6.46 15.73 -11.01
C THR A 88 -7.39 14.55 -11.32
N SER A 89 -8.71 14.71 -11.13
CA SER A 89 -9.73 13.68 -11.35
C SER A 89 -10.40 13.73 -12.73
N GLY A 90 -9.75 14.35 -13.72
CA GLY A 90 -10.32 14.50 -15.07
C GLY A 90 -11.54 15.44 -15.16
N GLY A 91 -11.79 16.28 -14.15
CA GLY A 91 -12.81 17.33 -14.17
C GLY A 91 -14.25 16.84 -14.05
N ILE A 92 -14.46 15.61 -13.59
CA ILE A 92 -15.79 14.97 -13.59
C ILE A 92 -16.83 15.70 -12.72
N PHE A 93 -16.41 16.34 -11.62
CA PHE A 93 -17.30 17.03 -10.67
C PHE A 93 -17.56 18.52 -11.00
N THR A 94 -17.11 18.98 -12.17
CA THR A 94 -17.18 20.40 -12.57
C THR A 94 -18.11 20.64 -13.76
N ALA A 95 -18.82 19.60 -14.20
CA ALA A 95 -19.75 19.61 -15.33
C ALA A 95 -21.19 19.40 -14.85
#